data_AF-A0A202C8H9-F1
#
_entry.id   AF-A0A202C8H9-F1
#
_cell.length_a   1.000
_cell.length_b   1.000
_cell.length_c   1.000
_cell.angle_alpha   90.00
_cell.angle_beta   90.00
_cell.angle_gamma   90.00
#
_symmetry.space_group_name_H-M   'P 1'
#
loop_
_entity.id
_entity.type
_entity.pdbx_description
1 polymer ?
#
loop_
_entity_poly.entity_id
_entity_poly.type
_entity_poly.pdbx_seq_one_letter_code
_entity_poly.pdbx_strand_id
1 'polypeptide(L)'
;MELKTFMVTFDKNFKKIDTLQIAYDEIAESWMWTKSEISKSKIEVKDYNESSGETEITTTIYKIDENGKFVTLSKSEPKMK
;
A
#
# COMPACT_ATOMS: atom_id res chain seq x y z
N MET A 1 7.42 -10.00 14.75
CA MET A 1 8.43 -9.51 13.76
C MET A 1 7.64 -8.97 12.57
N GLU A 2 8.16 -8.02 11.81
CA GLU A 2 7.39 -7.41 10.72
C GLU A 2 8.26 -7.27 9.47
N LEU A 3 7.69 -7.50 8.30
CA LEU A 3 8.31 -7.19 7.01
C LEU A 3 7.53 -6.07 6.32
N LYS A 4 8.22 -5.02 5.88
CA LYS A 4 7.62 -3.87 5.18
C LYS A 4 8.34 -3.65 3.86
N THR A 5 7.56 -3.50 2.79
CA THR A 5 8.08 -3.15 1.45
C THR A 5 7.59 -1.77 1.07
N PHE A 6 8.54 -0.92 0.68
CA PHE A 6 8.27 0.45 0.29
C PHE A 6 8.65 0.69 -1.17
N MET A 7 7.79 1.39 -1.89
CA MET A 7 8.14 2.04 -3.15
C MET A 7 8.63 3.45 -2.85
N VAL A 8 9.73 3.86 -3.47
CA VAL A 8 10.38 5.16 -3.22
C VAL A 8 10.61 5.85 -4.55
N THR A 9 10.27 7.14 -4.64
CA THR A 9 10.58 7.97 -5.80
C THR A 9 11.76 8.88 -5.49
N PHE A 10 12.58 9.14 -6.51
CA PHE A 10 13.77 9.99 -6.41
C PHE A 10 13.78 11.00 -7.54
N ASP A 11 14.38 12.16 -7.30
CA ASP A 11 14.70 13.12 -8.35
C ASP A 11 15.96 12.69 -9.12
N LYS A 12 16.29 13.45 -10.17
CA LYS A 12 17.49 13.22 -11.01
C LYS A 12 18.82 13.30 -10.26
N ASN A 13 18.83 13.88 -9.05
CA ASN A 13 19.99 14.01 -8.18
C ASN A 13 19.99 12.93 -7.08
N PHE A 14 19.16 11.89 -7.21
CA PHE A 14 18.95 10.86 -6.20
C PHE A 14 18.46 11.38 -4.84
N LYS A 15 17.84 12.56 -4.82
CA LYS A 15 17.13 13.05 -3.63
C LYS A 15 15.77 12.39 -3.57
N LYS A 16 15.46 11.75 -2.44
CA LYS A 16 14.16 11.15 -2.19
C LYS A 16 13.04 12.19 -2.32
N ILE A 17 12.04 11.90 -3.13
CA ILE A 17 10.84 12.71 -3.31
C ILE A 17 9.75 12.23 -2.34
N ASP A 18 9.39 10.96 -2.41
CA ASP A 18 8.28 10.39 -1.64
C ASP A 18 8.46 8.89 -1.35
N THR A 19 7.61 8.31 -0.50
CA THR A 19 7.63 6.90 -0.12
C THR A 19 6.23 6.37 0.14
N LEU A 20 5.93 5.18 -0.38
CA LEU A 20 4.65 4.50 -0.20
C LEU A 20 4.89 3.06 0.26
N GLN A 21 4.24 2.63 1.35
CA GLN A 21 4.22 1.21 1.71
C GLN A 21 3.31 0.46 0.73
N ILE A 22 3.84 -0.58 0.10
CA ILE A 22 3.14 -1.38 -0.92
C ILE A 22 2.94 -2.83 -0.49
N ALA A 23 3.70 -3.31 0.50
CA ALA A 23 3.44 -4.60 1.12
C ALA A 23 3.82 -4.56 2.60
N TYR A 24 3.15 -5.42 3.36
CA TYR A 24 3.33 -5.59 4.79
C TYR A 24 3.01 -7.04 5.15
N ASP A 25 3.80 -7.61 6.05
CA ASP A 25 3.60 -8.93 6.62
C ASP A 25 3.85 -8.85 8.13
N GLU A 26 2.78 -9.07 8.91
CA GLU A 26 2.83 -9.16 10.35
C GLU A 26 3.12 -10.62 10.74
N ILE A 27 4.31 -10.87 11.29
CA ILE A 27 4.84 -12.24 11.43
C ILE A 27 4.46 -12.86 12.79
N ALA A 28 4.02 -12.07 13.77
CA ALA A 28 3.72 -12.61 15.11
C ALA A 28 2.35 -13.31 15.13
N GLU A 29 1.29 -12.59 14.78
CA GLU A 29 -0.10 -13.11 14.82
C GLU A 29 -0.63 -13.45 13.41
N SER A 30 -0.02 -12.89 12.35
CA SER A 30 -0.39 -13.08 10.94
C SER A 30 -1.82 -12.69 10.61
N TRP A 31 -2.41 -11.76 11.37
CA TRP A 31 -3.76 -11.25 11.13
C TRP A 31 -3.78 -9.99 10.26
N MET A 32 -2.62 -9.42 9.93
CA MET A 32 -2.52 -8.22 9.12
C MET A 32 -1.49 -8.39 8.02
N TRP A 33 -1.89 -8.13 6.78
CA TRP A 33 -0.96 -8.09 5.65
C TRP A 33 -1.42 -7.12 4.58
N THR A 34 -0.49 -6.63 3.77
CA THR A 34 -0.76 -5.74 2.65
C THR A 34 -0.20 -6.34 1.36
N LYS A 35 -1.00 -6.31 0.29
CA LYS A 35 -0.56 -6.68 -1.07
C LYS A 35 -0.78 -5.51 -2.03
N SER A 36 0.13 -5.33 -2.98
CA SER A 36 -0.04 -4.34 -4.04
C SER A 36 -0.04 -4.94 -5.44
N GLU A 37 -0.78 -4.32 -6.34
CA GLU A 37 -0.64 -4.50 -7.78
C GLU A 37 -0.22 -3.18 -8.42
N ILE A 38 0.82 -3.22 -9.26
CA ILE A 38 1.39 -2.04 -9.92
C ILE A 38 1.10 -2.12 -11.41
N SER A 39 0.52 -1.05 -11.95
CA SER A 39 0.21 -0.92 -13.37
C SER A 39 0.70 0.43 -13.90
N LYS A 40 0.65 0.63 -15.22
CA LYS A 40 1.14 1.87 -15.85
C LYS A 40 0.47 3.14 -15.29
N SER A 41 -0.80 3.07 -14.90
CA SER A 41 -1.58 4.24 -14.50
C SER A 41 -1.88 4.33 -13.01
N LYS A 42 -1.73 3.23 -12.26
CA LYS A 42 -2.09 3.19 -10.83
C LYS A 42 -1.30 2.14 -10.04
N ILE A 43 -1.23 2.38 -8.75
CA ILE A 43 -0.78 1.42 -7.72
C ILE A 43 -2.01 1.11 -6.87
N GLU A 44 -2.44 -0.14 -6.86
CA GLU A 44 -3.55 -0.60 -6.03
C GLU A 44 -2.98 -1.33 -4.81
N VAL A 45 -3.27 -0.84 -3.61
CA VAL A 45 -2.82 -1.40 -2.34
C VAL A 45 -4.03 -1.96 -1.61
N LYS A 46 -3.96 -3.23 -1.21
CA LYS A 46 -4.99 -3.94 -0.45
C LYS A 46 -4.45 -4.28 0.93
N ASP A 47 -5.05 -3.69 1.94
CA ASP A 47 -4.80 -4.00 3.34
C ASP A 47 -5.82 -5.02 3.81
N TYR A 48 -5.33 -6.09 4.41
CA TYR A 48 -6.11 -7.20 4.95
C TYR A 48 -5.98 -7.19 6.48
N ASN A 49 -7.09 -7.36 7.18
CA ASN A 49 -7.15 -7.44 8.63
C ASN A 49 -8.11 -8.56 9.05
N GLU A 50 -7.65 -9.48 9.88
CA GLU A 50 -8.41 -10.62 10.41
C GLU A 50 -8.58 -10.58 11.94
N SER A 51 -8.26 -9.46 12.58
CA SER A 51 -8.34 -9.33 14.06
C SER A 51 -9.75 -9.50 14.64
N SER A 52 -10.80 -9.32 13.82
CA SER A 52 -12.20 -9.51 14.20
C SER A 52 -12.71 -10.93 13.97
N GLY A 53 -11.89 -11.82 13.40
CA GLY A 53 -12.28 -13.19 13.02
C GLY A 53 -12.86 -13.31 11.61
N GLU A 54 -13.06 -12.19 10.91
CA GLU A 54 -13.41 -12.13 9.48
C GLU A 54 -12.37 -11.31 8.72
N THR A 55 -12.16 -11.59 7.43
CA THR A 55 -11.20 -10.84 6.62
C THR A 55 -11.81 -9.52 6.15
N GLU A 56 -11.36 -8.42 6.75
CA GLU A 56 -11.65 -7.06 6.29
C GLU A 56 -10.62 -6.62 5.25
N ILE A 57 -11.09 -6.14 4.11
CA ILE A 57 -10.23 -5.67 3.01
C ILE A 57 -10.48 -4.18 2.76
N THR A 58 -9.42 -3.38 2.86
CA THR A 58 -9.40 -1.98 2.43
C THR A 58 -8.56 -1.84 1.18
N THR A 59 -9.10 -1.25 0.12
CA THR A 59 -8.35 -0.99 -1.12
C THR A 59 -8.10 0.51 -1.26
N THR A 60 -6.83 0.90 -1.38
CA THR A 60 -6.42 2.27 -1.69
C THR A 60 -5.74 2.31 -3.05
N ILE A 61 -6.21 3.18 -3.94
CA ILE A 61 -5.63 3.38 -5.26
C ILE A 61 -4.82 4.67 -5.25
N TYR A 62 -3.56 4.58 -5.67
CA TYR A 62 -2.65 5.70 -5.81
C TYR A 62 -2.27 5.91 -7.28
N LYS A 63 -1.89 7.15 -7.62
CA LYS A 63 -1.08 7.47 -8.80
C LYS A 63 0.17 8.24 -8.39
N ILE A 64 1.15 8.30 -9.28
CA ILE A 64 2.29 9.20 -9.14
C ILE A 64 1.96 10.47 -9.92
N ASP A 65 2.05 11.63 -9.28
CA ASP A 65 1.84 12.92 -9.94
C ASP A 65 3.08 13.38 -10.74
N GLU A 66 2.97 14.51 -11.42
CA GLU A 66 4.08 15.10 -12.21
C GLU A 66 5.30 15.50 -11.37
N ASN A 67 5.15 15.64 -10.06
CA ASN A 67 6.22 15.95 -9.12
C ASN A 67 6.84 14.67 -8.52
N GLY A 68 6.41 13.48 -8.95
CA GLY A 68 6.89 12.21 -8.43
C GLY A 68 6.29 11.82 -7.07
N LYS A 69 5.21 12.46 -6.63
CA LYS A 69 4.53 12.17 -5.35
C LYS A 69 3.42 11.15 -5.51
N PHE A 70 3.25 10.28 -4.51
CA PHE A 70 2.11 9.38 -4.47
C PHE A 70 0.87 10.15 -4.00
N VAL A 71 -0.19 10.12 -4.81
CA VAL A 71 -1.47 10.75 -4.46
C VAL A 71 -2.60 9.74 -4.51
N THR A 72 -3.44 9.76 -3.48
CA THR A 72 -4.61 8.89 -3.37
C THR A 72 -5.67 9.32 -4.37
N LEU A 73 -6.10 8.38 -5.20
CA LEU A 73 -7.24 8.55 -6.11
C LEU A 73 -8.55 8.12 -5.45
N SER A 74 -8.52 7.01 -4.72
CA SER A 74 -9.66 6.51 -3.97
C SER A 74 -9.22 5.60 -2.84
N LYS A 75 -10.09 5.48 -1.83
CA LYS A 75 -9.97 4.51 -0.75
C LYS A 75 -11.35 3.90 -0.52
N SER A 76 -11.44 2.59 -0.51
CA SER A 76 -12.69 1.90 -0.16
C SER A 76 -12.92 1.94 1.34
N GLU A 77 -14.19 1.83 1.74
CA GLU A 77 -14.50 1.36 3.09
C GLU A 77 -14.01 -0.09 3.25
N PRO A 78 -13.74 -0.55 4.50
CA PRO A 78 -13.46 -1.95 4.78
C PRO A 78 -14.63 -2.82 4.31
N LYS A 79 -14.34 -3.85 3.54
CA LYS A 79 -15.34 -4.84 3.11
C LYS A 79 -14.98 -6.20 3.68
N MET A 80 -15.97 -6.84 4.30
CA MET A 80 -15.88 -8.23 4.71
C MET A 80 -15.86 -9.12 3.47
N LYS A 81 -15.02 -10.14 3.48
CA LYS A 81 -14.91 -11.13 2.41
C LYS A 81 -15.62 -12.42 2.76
#